data_AF-A0A957IWT6-F1
#
_entry.id   AF-A0A957IWT6-F1
#
_cell.length_a   1.000
_cell.length_b   1.000
_cell.length_c   1.000
_cell.angle_alpha   90.00
_cell.angle_beta   90.00
_cell.angle_gamma   90.00
#
_symmetry.space_group_name_H-M   'P 1'
#
loop_
_entity.id
_entity.type
_entity.pdbx_description
1 polymer ?
#
loop_
_entity_poly.entity_id
_entity_poly.type
_entity_poly.pdbx_seq_one_letter_code
_entity_poly.pdbx_strand_id
1 'polypeptide(L)'
;DLYAYPWVRRVRTLMGQGSHYPKDPRAITPVNQEVHVNEQDLVSMRRALRQAGFKKVKVWLDSPPQNRQESSLMATLRRIAFDLPPFRWFFEREVFAVAWNGEQ
;
A
#
# COMPACT_ATOMS: atom_id res chain seq x y z
N ASP A 1 -1.15 4.28 0.12
CA ASP A 1 -1.90 5.22 -0.75
C ASP A 1 -1.37 6.65 -0.82
N LEU A 2 -1.11 7.35 0.29
CA LEU A 2 -0.75 8.79 0.27
C LEU A 2 0.38 9.17 -0.72
N TYR A 3 1.42 8.34 -0.80
CA TYR A 3 2.61 8.63 -1.62
C TYR A 3 2.48 8.20 -3.09
N ALA A 4 1.74 7.12 -3.36
CA ALA A 4 1.58 6.58 -4.71
C ALA A 4 0.48 7.31 -5.49
N TYR A 5 -0.57 7.73 -4.78
CA TYR A 5 -1.78 8.26 -5.39
C TYR A 5 -1.56 9.50 -6.28
N PRO A 6 -0.74 10.50 -5.90
CA PRO A 6 -0.50 11.65 -6.76
C PRO A 6 0.08 11.28 -8.13
N TRP A 7 0.94 10.27 -8.19
CA TRP A 7 1.54 9.79 -9.44
C TRP A 7 0.55 8.98 -10.27
N VAL A 8 -0.17 8.06 -9.65
CA VAL A 8 -1.24 7.29 -10.31
C VAL A 8 -2.26 8.24 -10.92
N ARG A 9 -2.72 9.24 -10.15
CA ARG A 9 -3.68 10.24 -10.62
C ARG A 9 -3.14 11.02 -11.81
N ARG A 10 -1.86 11.45 -11.80
CA ARG A 10 -1.24 12.15 -12.95
C ARG A 10 -1.24 11.28 -14.21
N VAL A 11 -0.75 10.05 -14.12
CA VAL A 11 -0.70 9.12 -15.26
C VAL A 11 -2.10 8.86 -15.81
N ARG A 12 -3.07 8.57 -14.94
CA ARG A 12 -4.46 8.34 -15.35
C ARG A 12 -5.12 9.57 -15.94
N THR A 13 -4.78 10.76 -15.45
CA THR A 13 -5.24 12.03 -16.04
C THR A 13 -4.70 12.21 -17.46
N LEU A 14 -3.40 11.93 -17.68
CA LEU A 14 -2.78 11.98 -19.02
C LEU A 14 -3.38 10.96 -19.99
N MET A 15 -3.87 9.82 -19.49
CA MET A 15 -4.58 8.79 -20.26
C MET A 15 -6.06 9.13 -20.51
N GLY A 16 -6.53 10.33 -20.16
CA GLY A 16 -7.94 10.74 -20.33
C GLY A 16 -8.91 10.16 -19.29
N GLN A 17 -8.41 9.51 -18.24
CA GLN A 17 -9.21 8.85 -17.20
C GLN A 17 -9.34 9.68 -15.91
N GLY A 18 -8.92 10.95 -15.93
CA GLY A 18 -8.81 11.79 -14.74
C GLY A 18 -10.12 11.98 -13.95
N SER A 19 -11.28 11.88 -14.60
CA SER A 19 -12.61 11.96 -13.95
C SER A 19 -12.87 10.83 -12.96
N HIS A 20 -12.26 9.66 -13.16
CA HIS A 20 -12.39 8.50 -12.27
C HIS A 20 -11.42 8.54 -11.07
N TYR A 21 -10.54 9.53 -11.02
CA TYR A 21 -9.49 9.65 -9.99
C TYR A 21 -9.62 10.99 -9.23
N PRO A 22 -10.51 11.05 -8.22
CA PRO A 22 -10.78 12.26 -7.44
C PRO A 22 -9.52 12.80 -6.74
N LYS A 23 -9.52 14.07 -6.32
CA LYS A 23 -8.36 14.65 -5.61
C LYS A 23 -8.12 13.96 -4.27
N ASP A 24 -9.20 13.66 -3.56
CA ASP A 24 -9.17 12.84 -2.36
C ASP A 24 -9.10 11.35 -2.77
N PRO A 25 -8.02 10.61 -2.43
CA PRO A 25 -7.92 9.18 -2.72
C PRO A 25 -9.05 8.36 -2.09
N ARG A 26 -9.58 8.79 -0.94
CA ARG A 26 -10.66 8.05 -0.25
C ARG A 26 -11.96 8.08 -1.04
N ALA A 27 -12.16 9.11 -1.87
CA ALA A 27 -13.33 9.24 -2.72
C ALA A 27 -13.39 8.21 -3.87
N ILE A 28 -12.34 7.40 -4.10
CA ILE A 28 -12.40 6.31 -5.10
C ILE A 28 -13.47 5.28 -4.73
N THR A 29 -13.61 4.98 -3.43
CA THR A 29 -14.66 4.11 -2.91
C THR A 29 -15.53 4.95 -1.99
N PRO A 30 -16.75 5.36 -2.39
CA PRO A 30 -17.54 6.36 -1.67
C PRO A 30 -17.70 6.08 -0.16
N VAL A 31 -17.89 4.80 0.20
CA VAL A 31 -18.02 4.37 1.60
C VAL A 31 -16.80 4.71 2.46
N ASN A 32 -15.59 4.78 1.89
CA ASN A 32 -14.36 5.09 2.62
C ASN A 32 -14.34 6.53 3.15
N GLN A 33 -15.25 7.41 2.72
CA GLN A 33 -15.39 8.75 3.31
C GLN A 33 -16.20 8.72 4.62
N GLU A 34 -17.08 7.72 4.76
CA GLU A 34 -17.98 7.58 5.90
C GLU A 34 -17.40 6.64 6.97
N VAL A 35 -16.52 5.71 6.58
CA VAL A 35 -15.86 4.78 7.50
C VAL A 35 -14.37 5.11 7.67
N HIS A 36 -13.87 5.03 8.90
CA HIS A 36 -12.43 5.10 9.17
C HIS A 36 -11.80 3.74 8.82
N VAL A 37 -11.18 3.65 7.65
CA VAL A 37 -10.32 2.53 7.29
C VAL A 37 -8.95 2.75 7.92
N ASN A 38 -8.36 1.74 8.56
CA ASN A 38 -7.04 1.88 9.19
C ASN A 38 -5.98 2.22 8.13
N GLU A 39 -5.56 3.48 8.06
CA GLU A 39 -4.54 3.99 7.13
C GLU A 39 -3.12 3.85 7.71
N GLN A 40 -2.84 2.77 8.45
CA GLN A 40 -1.52 2.58 9.05
C GLN A 40 -0.47 2.21 8.02
N ASP A 41 0.66 2.91 8.09
CA ASP A 41 1.85 2.64 7.31
C ASP A 41 2.90 1.86 8.12
N LEU A 42 3.95 1.39 7.45
CA LEU A 42 5.05 0.65 8.07
C LEU A 42 5.68 1.36 9.27
N VAL A 43 5.82 2.69 9.19
CA VAL A 43 6.58 3.49 10.15
C VAL A 43 5.74 3.77 11.39
N SER A 44 4.50 4.21 11.20
CA SER A 44 3.50 4.42 12.24
C SER A 44 3.19 3.13 12.99
N MET A 45 3.00 2.01 12.29
CA MET A 45 2.82 0.69 12.91
C MET A 45 4.03 0.30 13.76
N ARG A 46 5.25 0.41 13.21
CA ARG A 46 6.47 0.09 13.96
C ARG A 46 6.66 0.99 15.18
N ARG A 47 6.33 2.28 15.06
CA ARG A 47 6.40 3.25 16.15
C ARG A 47 5.39 2.92 17.24
N ALA A 48 4.14 2.65 16.88
CA ALA A 48 3.08 2.28 17.81
C ALA A 48 3.45 1.03 18.62
N LEU A 49 3.98 0.00 17.95
CA LEU A 49 4.43 -1.24 18.63
C LEU A 49 5.59 -0.99 19.58
N ARG A 50 6.58 -0.17 19.20
CA ARG A 50 7.67 0.20 20.12
C ARG A 50 7.18 1.01 21.31
N GLN A 51 6.26 1.95 21.10
CA GLN A 51 5.65 2.73 22.17
C GLN A 51 4.84 1.87 23.15
N ALA A 52 4.24 0.78 22.66
CA ALA A 52 3.58 -0.22 23.48
C ALA A 52 4.55 -1.13 24.27
N GLY A 53 5.86 -0.94 24.16
CA GLY A 53 6.88 -1.65 24.93
C GLY A 53 7.40 -2.93 24.29
N PHE A 54 7.07 -3.20 23.02
CA PHE A 54 7.61 -4.37 22.31
C PHE A 54 9.10 -4.19 21.98
N LYS A 55 9.93 -5.16 22.40
CA LYS A 55 11.40 -5.10 22.22
C LYS A 55 11.85 -5.49 20.80
N LYS A 56 11.28 -6.55 20.24
CA LYS A 56 11.55 -7.01 18.87
C LYS A 56 10.29 -6.81 18.04
N VAL A 57 10.39 -6.01 16.98
CA VAL A 57 9.27 -5.64 16.11
C VAL A 57 9.68 -5.86 14.66
N LYS A 58 8.97 -6.75 13.97
CA LYS A 58 9.08 -6.94 12.52
C LYS A 58 7.80 -6.41 11.89
N VAL A 59 7.93 -5.40 11.03
CA VAL A 59 6.83 -4.87 10.22
C VAL A 59 7.27 -4.93 8.77
N TRP A 60 6.44 -5.52 7.91
CA TRP A 60 6.66 -5.63 6.48
C TRP A 60 5.35 -5.39 5.74
N LEU A 61 5.49 -5.11 4.45
CA LEU A 61 4.40 -4.98 3.53
C LEU A 61 4.31 -6.30 2.75
N ASP A 62 3.09 -6.74 2.48
CA ASP A 62 2.82 -7.86 1.59
C ASP A 62 1.54 -7.58 0.81
N SER A 63 1.29 -8.32 -0.26
CA SER A 63 0.04 -8.23 -1.00
C SER A 63 -0.33 -9.59 -1.57
N PRO A 64 -1.54 -10.09 -1.29
CA PRO A 64 -1.93 -11.42 -1.74
C PRO A 64 -1.90 -11.50 -3.28
N PRO A 65 -1.39 -12.61 -3.83
CA PRO A 65 -1.23 -12.77 -5.27
C PRO A 65 -2.58 -12.60 -5.97
N GLN A 66 -2.68 -11.55 -6.79
CA GLN A 66 -3.85 -11.33 -7.64
C GLN A 66 -3.73 -12.25 -8.85
N ASN A 67 -4.58 -13.28 -8.92
CA ASN A 67 -4.70 -14.15 -10.08
C ASN A 67 -5.46 -13.38 -11.19
N ARG A 68 -4.71 -12.74 -12.09
CA ARG A 68 -5.25 -12.03 -13.25
C ARG A 68 -4.62 -12.56 -14.53
N GLN A 69 -5.44 -12.72 -15.57
CA GLN A 69 -4.96 -12.98 -16.93
C GLN A 69 -4.51 -11.65 -17.54
N GLU A 70 -3.20 -11.45 -17.67
CA GLU A 70 -2.60 -10.24 -18.24
C GLU A 70 -1.54 -10.63 -19.29
N SER A 71 -1.26 -9.74 -20.25
CA SER A 71 -0.21 -9.97 -21.25
C SER A 71 1.19 -10.00 -20.60
N SER A 72 2.18 -10.67 -21.22
CA SER A 72 3.51 -10.86 -20.61
C SER A 72 4.23 -9.55 -20.28
N LEU A 73 3.99 -8.50 -21.08
CA LEU A 73 4.50 -7.16 -20.83
C LEU A 73 3.93 -6.55 -19.55
N MET A 74 2.60 -6.67 -19.35
CA MET A 74 1.94 -6.18 -18.14
C MET A 74 2.35 -6.98 -16.90
N ALA A 75 2.50 -8.31 -17.04
CA ALA A 75 3.01 -9.16 -15.97
C ALA A 75 4.43 -8.75 -15.52
N THR A 76 5.29 -8.38 -16.46
CA THR A 76 6.67 -7.92 -16.18
C THR A 76 6.67 -6.55 -15.49
N LEU A 77 5.89 -5.59 -16.01
CA LEU A 77 5.74 -4.28 -15.38
C LEU A 77 5.17 -4.39 -13.96
N ARG A 78 4.19 -5.28 -13.76
CA ARG A 78 3.65 -5.59 -12.43
C ARG A 78 4.73 -6.17 -11.51
N ARG A 79 5.52 -7.13 -11.99
CA ARG A 79 6.62 -7.72 -11.21
C ARG A 79 7.60 -6.66 -10.74
N ILE A 80 7.99 -5.73 -11.62
CA ILE A 80 8.87 -4.61 -11.26
C ILE A 80 8.18 -3.69 -10.22
N ALA A 81 6.90 -3.37 -10.41
CA ALA A 81 6.16 -2.48 -9.53
C ALA A 81 5.93 -3.06 -8.11
N PHE A 82 5.71 -4.36 -7.98
CA PHE A 82 5.33 -5.01 -6.73
C PHE A 82 6.47 -5.79 -6.03
N ASP A 83 7.53 -6.21 -6.72
CA ASP A 83 8.59 -7.03 -6.10
C ASP A 83 9.87 -6.22 -5.78
N LEU A 84 10.08 -5.05 -6.40
CA LEU A 84 11.34 -4.30 -6.28
C LEU A 84 11.18 -3.02 -5.44
N PRO A 85 12.06 -2.75 -4.46
CA PRO A 85 12.15 -1.43 -3.85
C PRO A 85 12.76 -0.41 -4.83
N PRO A 86 12.33 0.87 -4.81
CA PRO A 86 11.34 1.45 -3.90
C PRO A 86 9.89 1.23 -4.34
N PHE A 87 9.63 0.69 -5.54
CA PHE A 87 8.28 0.56 -6.12
C PHE A 87 7.31 -0.21 -5.23
N ARG A 88 7.72 -1.36 -4.66
CA ARG A 88 6.84 -2.15 -3.79
C ARG A 88 6.29 -1.38 -2.59
N TRP A 89 7.04 -0.41 -2.07
CA TRP A 89 6.58 0.45 -0.97
C TRP A 89 5.43 1.37 -1.35
N PHE A 90 5.21 1.61 -2.64
CA PHE A 90 4.10 2.38 -3.16
C PHE A 90 2.86 1.53 -3.46
N PHE A 91 3.03 0.22 -3.70
CA PHE A 91 1.98 -0.64 -4.25
C PHE A 91 1.53 -1.78 -3.33
N GLU A 92 2.36 -2.21 -2.38
CA GLU A 92 1.95 -3.20 -1.38
C GLU A 92 0.90 -2.58 -0.42
N ARG A 93 -0.25 -3.25 -0.29
CA ARG A 93 -1.47 -2.69 0.32
C ARG A 93 -1.67 -3.07 1.79
N GLU A 94 -1.04 -4.12 2.26
CA GLU A 94 -1.30 -4.69 3.57
C GLU A 94 -0.05 -4.62 4.44
N VAL A 95 -0.18 -3.99 5.61
CA VAL A 95 0.87 -3.91 6.62
C VAL A 95 0.72 -5.11 7.55
N PHE A 96 1.75 -5.96 7.59
CA PHE A 96 1.86 -7.06 8.53
C PHE A 96 2.85 -6.72 9.63
N ALA A 97 2.54 -7.11 10.86
CA ALA A 97 3.42 -6.90 11.99
C ALA A 97 3.42 -8.11 12.95
N VAL A 98 4.60 -8.44 13.45
CA VAL A 98 4.81 -9.39 14.54
C VAL A 98 5.75 -8.74 15.56
N ALA A 99 5.36 -8.78 16.84
CA ALA A 99 6.09 -8.15 17.92
C ALA A 99 6.14 -9.05 19.16
N TRP A 100 7.28 -9.10 19.85
CA TRP A 100 7.47 -9.98 21.00
C TRP A 100 8.48 -9.42 22.01
N ASN A 101 8.38 -9.90 23.26
CA ASN A 101 9.16 -9.44 24.42
C ASN A 101 10.17 -10.47 24.98
N GLY A 102 10.31 -11.64 24.34
CA GLY A 102 11.24 -12.73 24.74
C GLY A 102 12.19 -13.21 23.63
N GLU A 103 12.91 -14.30 23.88
CA GLU A 103 13.62 -15.06 22.83
C GLU A 103 12.65 -15.97 22.07
N GLN A 104 12.93 -16.19 20.78
CA GLN A 104 12.05 -16.92 19.85
C GLN A 104 12.03 -18.41 20.15
#